data_AF-A0A7V3HVJ8-F1
#
_entry.id   AF-A0A7V3HVJ8-F1
#
_cell.length_a   1.000
_cell.length_b   1.000
_cell.length_c   1.000
_cell.angle_alpha   90.00
_cell.angle_beta   90.00
_cell.angle_gamma   90.00
#
_symmetry.space_group_name_H-M   'P 1'
#
loop_
_entity.id
_entity.type
_entity.pdbx_description
1 polymer ?
#
loop_
_entity_poly.entity_id
_entity_poly.type
_entity_poly.pdbx_seq_one_letter_code
_entity_poly.pdbx_strand_id
1 'polypeptide(L)'
;KSNKIATTKDKISKLKHILQEEPKLYREVVAALLKLDTQEAWKVIDPTRIKEILDILWFLPNSQLDLDIITSNKPLRTLYYAKGYLQEPETHIGESGIFALDMLATAKQNGFEEGDLLFSYLCKKCKQSFPIGFKRCPNCMAIHSVEVEENIGKASPKTNYSLL
;
A
#
# COMPACT_ATOMS: atom_id res chain seq x y z
N LYS A 1 12.77 -26.31 25.38
CA LYS A 1 12.05 -25.05 25.69
C LYS A 1 10.72 -25.07 24.94
N SER A 2 9.59 -25.12 25.63
CA SER A 2 8.26 -25.27 25.02
C SER A 2 7.97 -24.06 24.12
N ASN A 3 7.62 -24.32 22.86
CA ASN A 3 7.31 -23.30 21.85
C ASN A 3 5.94 -22.71 22.17
N LYS A 4 5.86 -21.78 23.12
CA LYS A 4 4.61 -21.05 23.43
C LYS A 4 4.19 -20.32 22.15
N ILE A 5 3.07 -20.74 21.55
CA ILE A 5 2.47 -20.05 20.40
C ILE A 5 2.10 -18.65 20.88
N ALA A 6 2.80 -17.64 20.35
CA ALA A 6 2.55 -16.25 20.70
C ALA A 6 1.10 -15.87 20.32
N THR A 7 0.41 -15.17 21.22
CA THR A 7 -0.95 -14.68 20.95
C THR A 7 -0.91 -13.59 19.87
N THR A 8 -2.05 -13.30 19.23
CA THR A 8 -2.14 -12.21 18.24
C THR A 8 -1.71 -10.87 18.83
N LYS A 9 -2.11 -10.58 20.08
CA LYS A 9 -1.71 -9.37 20.81
C LYS A 9 -0.19 -9.30 20.99
N ASP A 10 0.45 -10.40 21.38
CA ASP A 10 1.91 -10.45 21.52
C ASP A 10 2.62 -10.21 20.18
N LYS A 11 2.08 -10.74 19.08
CA LYS A 11 2.64 -10.54 17.72
C LYS A 11 2.55 -9.07 17.30
N ILE A 12 1.39 -8.42 17.52
CA ILE A 12 1.18 -7.00 17.21
C ILE A 12 2.16 -6.13 17.99
N SER A 13 2.27 -6.34 19.30
CA SER A 13 3.22 -5.59 20.15
C SER A 13 4.66 -5.76 19.68
N LYS A 14 5.06 -6.98 19.31
CA LYS A 14 6.41 -7.24 18.77
C LYS A 14 6.64 -6.57 17.42
N LEU A 15 5.67 -6.57 16.52
CA LEU A 15 5.78 -5.90 15.22
C LEU A 15 5.94 -4.39 15.37
N LYS A 16 5.18 -3.77 16.27
CA LYS A 16 5.32 -2.34 16.59
C LYS A 16 6.69 -2.02 17.17
N HIS A 17 7.19 -2.85 18.09
CA HIS A 17 8.54 -2.70 18.63
C HIS A 17 9.62 -2.85 17.55
N ILE A 18 9.48 -3.83 16.64
CA ILE A 18 10.42 -4.00 15.51
C ILE A 18 10.43 -2.74 14.63
N LEU A 19 9.28 -2.14 14.38
CA LEU A 19 9.19 -0.93 13.58
C LEU A 19 9.86 0.28 14.24
N GLN A 20 9.79 0.39 15.57
CA GLN A 20 10.48 1.43 16.33
C GLN A 20 12.00 1.27 16.24
N GLU A 21 12.50 0.04 16.38
CA GLU A 21 13.94 -0.27 16.31
C GLU A 21 14.51 -0.17 14.89
N GLU A 22 13.72 -0.59 13.88
CA GLU A 22 14.13 -0.55 12.48
C GLU A 22 13.01 0.03 11.60
N PRO A 23 12.94 1.37 11.47
CA PRO A 23 11.95 2.07 10.66
C PRO A 23 11.96 1.69 9.17
N LYS A 24 13.05 1.10 8.66
CA LYS A 24 13.14 0.63 7.26
C LYS A 24 12.24 -0.58 6.99
N LEU A 25 11.78 -1.29 8.03
CA LEU A 25 10.87 -2.43 7.91
C LEU A 25 9.39 -2.03 7.84
N TYR A 26 9.10 -0.74 7.69
CA TYR A 26 7.74 -0.21 7.68
C TYR A 26 6.79 -0.95 6.75
N ARG A 27 7.18 -1.12 5.49
CA ARG A 27 6.38 -1.83 4.50
C ARG A 27 6.04 -3.25 4.95
N GLU A 28 7.03 -4.00 5.44
CA GLU A 28 6.87 -5.37 5.91
C GLU A 28 6.03 -5.47 7.17
N VAL A 29 6.21 -4.53 8.10
CA VAL A 29 5.43 -4.46 9.34
C VAL A 29 3.98 -4.11 9.05
N VAL A 30 3.71 -3.09 8.24
CA VAL A 30 2.34 -2.71 7.84
C VAL A 30 1.66 -3.87 7.12
N ALA A 31 2.34 -4.50 6.16
CA ALA A 31 1.81 -5.67 5.45
C ALA A 31 1.48 -6.85 6.38
N ALA A 32 2.27 -7.04 7.44
CA ALA A 32 2.02 -8.07 8.45
C ALA A 32 0.87 -7.70 9.37
N LEU A 33 0.78 -6.44 9.81
CA LEU A 33 -0.30 -5.94 10.65
C LEU A 33 -1.64 -6.03 9.92
N LEU A 34 -1.73 -5.61 8.64
CA LEU A 34 -2.98 -5.68 7.86
C LEU A 34 -3.54 -7.11 7.77
N LYS A 35 -2.69 -8.14 7.85
CA LYS A 35 -3.08 -9.55 7.86
C LYS A 35 -3.47 -10.08 9.25
N LEU A 36 -2.98 -9.46 10.31
CA LEU A 36 -3.20 -9.89 11.69
C LEU A 36 -4.38 -9.15 12.33
N ASP A 37 -4.39 -7.84 12.20
CA ASP A 37 -5.37 -6.94 12.78
C ASP A 37 -5.35 -5.62 12.00
N THR A 38 -6.40 -5.40 11.23
CA THR A 38 -6.54 -4.24 10.36
C THR A 38 -6.64 -2.93 11.16
N GLN A 39 -7.33 -2.92 12.30
CA GLN A 39 -7.45 -1.71 13.12
C GLN A 39 -6.09 -1.28 13.68
N GLU A 40 -5.30 -2.25 14.14
CA GLU A 40 -3.95 -1.96 14.63
C GLU A 40 -2.99 -1.56 13.51
N ALA A 41 -3.22 -2.04 12.28
CA ALA A 41 -2.44 -1.61 11.11
C ALA A 41 -2.69 -0.14 10.77
N TRP A 42 -3.95 0.30 10.74
CA TRP A 42 -4.30 1.70 10.42
C TRP A 42 -3.75 2.71 11.41
N LYS A 43 -3.60 2.32 12.69
CA LYS A 43 -2.92 3.15 13.71
C LYS A 43 -1.41 3.34 13.46
N VAL A 44 -0.81 2.45 12.65
CA VAL A 44 0.63 2.46 12.35
C VAL A 44 0.92 3.07 10.97
N ILE A 45 -0.07 3.11 10.08
CA ILE A 45 0.09 3.72 8.75
C ILE A 45 0.41 5.21 8.92
N ASP A 46 1.60 5.57 8.47
CA ASP A 46 2.13 6.92 8.42
C ASP A 46 1.80 7.55 7.06
N PRO A 47 0.99 8.63 7.03
CA PRO A 47 0.64 9.32 5.79
C PRO A 47 1.82 9.82 4.97
N THR A 48 2.94 10.16 5.63
CA THR A 48 4.13 10.66 4.94
C THR A 48 4.87 9.56 4.17
N ARG A 49 4.54 8.28 4.44
CA ARG A 49 5.17 7.09 3.87
C ARG A 49 4.23 6.27 3.00
N ILE A 50 3.09 6.85 2.58
CA ILE A 50 2.09 6.18 1.75
C ILE A 50 2.70 5.61 0.47
N LYS A 51 3.65 6.32 -0.15
CA LYS A 51 4.33 5.84 -1.37
C LYS A 51 5.02 4.48 -1.18
N GLU A 52 5.56 4.20 -0.01
CA GLU A 52 6.25 2.92 0.28
C GLU A 52 5.29 1.71 0.32
N ILE A 53 4.00 1.97 0.50
CA ILE A 53 2.95 0.96 0.69
C ILE A 53 1.76 1.17 -0.27
N LEU A 54 1.92 2.01 -1.30
CA LEU A 54 0.83 2.42 -2.19
C LEU A 54 0.16 1.24 -2.87
N ASP A 55 0.95 0.27 -3.33
CA ASP A 55 0.47 -0.98 -3.92
C ASP A 55 -0.33 -1.83 -2.92
N ILE A 56 0.14 -1.91 -1.66
CA ILE A 56 -0.57 -2.63 -0.59
C ILE A 56 -1.93 -1.98 -0.33
N LEU A 57 -1.97 -0.66 -0.23
CA LEU A 57 -3.21 0.09 0.00
C LEU A 57 -4.15 0.05 -1.20
N TRP A 58 -3.63 0.07 -2.43
CA TRP A 58 -4.42 -0.02 -3.67
C TRP A 58 -5.12 -1.36 -3.84
N PHE A 59 -4.47 -2.45 -3.43
CA PHE A 59 -5.02 -3.80 -3.48
C PHE A 59 -5.77 -4.21 -2.20
N LEU A 60 -5.87 -3.32 -1.21
CA LEU A 60 -6.57 -3.58 0.02
C LEU A 60 -8.09 -3.72 -0.24
N PRO A 61 -8.75 -4.80 0.25
CA PRO A 61 -10.18 -4.99 0.07
C PRO A 61 -10.96 -3.96 0.89
N ASN A 62 -12.14 -3.57 0.40
CA ASN A 62 -12.99 -2.57 1.05
C ASN A 62 -13.33 -2.93 2.51
N SER A 63 -13.49 -4.22 2.83
CA SER A 63 -13.75 -4.69 4.20
C SER A 63 -12.61 -4.45 5.20
N GLN A 64 -11.43 -4.04 4.72
CA GLN A 64 -10.25 -3.74 5.54
C GLN A 64 -9.95 -2.24 5.64
N LEU A 65 -10.87 -1.38 5.22
CA LEU A 65 -10.66 0.07 5.26
C LEU A 65 -11.13 0.66 6.59
N ASP A 66 -10.41 1.67 7.07
CA ASP A 66 -10.81 2.52 8.18
C ASP A 66 -11.19 3.89 7.63
N LEU A 67 -12.49 4.10 7.41
CA LEU A 67 -13.01 5.30 6.75
C LEU A 67 -12.77 6.58 7.56
N ASP A 68 -12.69 6.49 8.90
CA ASP A 68 -12.43 7.63 9.76
C ASP A 68 -10.98 8.14 9.58
N ILE A 69 -10.02 7.22 9.51
CA ILE A 69 -8.61 7.56 9.22
C ILE A 69 -8.45 8.02 7.77
N ILE A 70 -9.13 7.38 6.82
CA ILE A 70 -9.04 7.74 5.41
C ILE A 70 -9.57 9.15 5.15
N THR A 71 -10.73 9.51 5.70
CA THR A 71 -11.37 10.81 5.45
C THR A 71 -10.62 11.97 6.11
N SER A 72 -9.85 11.71 7.17
CA SER A 72 -9.01 12.71 7.84
C SER A 72 -7.63 12.89 7.17
N ASN A 73 -7.33 12.15 6.10
CA ASN A 73 -6.03 12.16 5.46
C ASN A 73 -6.10 12.37 3.94
N LYS A 74 -5.56 13.49 3.45
CA LYS A 74 -5.67 13.90 2.04
C LYS A 74 -5.15 12.83 1.05
N PRO A 75 -3.91 12.30 1.16
CA PRO A 75 -3.46 11.25 0.25
C PRO A 75 -4.32 9.99 0.26
N LEU A 76 -4.78 9.53 1.44
CA LEU A 76 -5.65 8.34 1.55
C LEU A 76 -7.04 8.61 0.97
N ARG A 77 -7.61 9.79 1.20
CA ARG A 77 -8.88 10.19 0.61
C ARG A 77 -8.78 10.22 -0.92
N THR A 78 -7.73 10.84 -1.47
CA THR A 78 -7.48 10.81 -2.93
C THR A 78 -7.31 9.37 -3.43
N LEU A 79 -6.57 8.53 -2.71
CA LEU A 79 -6.35 7.12 -3.04
C LEU A 79 -7.67 6.37 -3.22
N TYR A 80 -8.54 6.45 -2.21
CA TYR A 80 -9.77 5.67 -2.20
C TYR A 80 -10.91 6.32 -2.98
N TYR A 81 -10.84 7.62 -3.25
CA TYR A 81 -11.67 8.26 -4.26
C TYR A 81 -11.31 7.77 -5.67
N ALA A 82 -10.03 7.82 -6.05
CA ALA A 82 -9.54 7.31 -7.34
C ALA A 82 -9.87 5.83 -7.51
N LYS A 83 -9.77 5.03 -6.43
CA LYS A 83 -10.17 3.61 -6.44
C LYS A 83 -11.67 3.39 -6.57
N GLY A 84 -12.49 4.34 -6.11
CA GLY A 84 -13.95 4.29 -6.12
C GLY A 84 -14.63 3.69 -4.90
N TYR A 85 -13.94 3.68 -3.76
CA TYR A 85 -14.57 3.41 -2.48
C TYR A 85 -15.16 4.67 -1.84
N LEU A 86 -14.65 5.86 -2.21
CA LEU A 86 -15.26 7.14 -1.87
C LEU A 86 -15.95 7.75 -3.09
N GLN A 87 -17.09 8.40 -2.86
CA GLN A 87 -17.90 9.04 -3.90
C GLN A 87 -17.48 10.48 -4.17
N GLU A 88 -17.07 11.19 -3.13
CA GLU A 88 -16.72 12.59 -3.23
C GLU A 88 -15.20 12.77 -3.26
N PRO A 89 -14.67 13.61 -4.17
CA PRO A 89 -13.26 13.94 -4.17
C PRO A 89 -12.87 14.70 -2.90
N GLU A 90 -11.56 14.78 -2.65
CA GLU A 90 -11.00 15.79 -1.74
C GLU A 90 -11.31 17.19 -2.30
N THR A 91 -11.51 18.18 -1.42
CA THR A 91 -11.83 19.56 -1.82
C THR A 91 -10.77 20.15 -2.76
N HIS A 92 -9.52 19.70 -2.61
CA HIS A 92 -8.38 20.09 -3.44
C HIS A 92 -7.68 18.82 -3.97
N ILE A 93 -8.06 18.38 -5.17
CA ILE A 93 -7.32 17.33 -5.89
C ILE A 93 -5.95 17.88 -6.32
N GLY A 94 -4.88 17.07 -6.22
CA GLY A 94 -3.50 17.52 -6.48
C GLY A 94 -2.62 17.62 -5.24
N GLU A 95 -3.19 17.34 -4.05
CA GLU A 95 -2.48 17.44 -2.78
C GLU A 95 -2.10 16.06 -2.18
N SER A 96 -2.23 14.97 -2.94
CA SER A 96 -1.79 13.64 -2.45
C SER A 96 -0.27 13.49 -2.44
N GLY A 97 0.44 14.31 -3.24
CA GLY A 97 1.89 14.21 -3.43
C GLY A 97 2.31 13.05 -4.34
N ILE A 98 1.34 12.39 -4.99
CA ILE A 98 1.55 11.24 -5.88
C ILE A 98 0.89 11.55 -7.22
N PHE A 99 1.71 11.96 -8.19
CA PHE A 99 1.23 12.44 -9.50
C PHE A 99 0.27 11.47 -10.19
N ALA A 100 0.63 10.18 -10.26
CA ALA A 100 -0.22 9.17 -10.90
C ALA A 100 -1.60 9.06 -10.25
N LEU A 101 -1.65 9.21 -8.92
CA LEU A 101 -2.88 9.15 -8.16
C LEU A 101 -3.73 10.41 -8.35
N ASP A 102 -3.13 11.60 -8.30
CA ASP A 102 -3.83 12.86 -8.54
C ASP A 102 -4.42 12.92 -9.96
N MET A 103 -3.71 12.38 -10.95
CA MET A 103 -4.20 12.24 -12.32
C MET A 103 -5.39 11.29 -12.42
N LEU A 104 -5.37 10.13 -11.76
CA LEU A 104 -6.52 9.22 -11.73
C LEU A 104 -7.73 9.85 -11.04
N ALA A 105 -7.53 10.54 -9.91
CA ALA A 105 -8.59 11.25 -9.21
C ALA A 105 -9.19 12.35 -10.10
N THR A 106 -8.35 13.14 -10.78
CA THR A 106 -8.79 14.18 -11.71
C THR A 106 -9.58 13.58 -12.88
N ALA A 107 -9.08 12.51 -13.49
CA ALA A 107 -9.74 11.82 -14.59
C ALA A 107 -11.13 11.32 -14.17
N LYS A 108 -11.21 10.71 -12.99
CA LYS A 108 -12.47 10.23 -12.43
C LYS A 108 -13.47 11.34 -12.15
N GLN A 109 -13.02 12.49 -11.61
CA GLN A 109 -13.89 13.64 -11.40
C GLN A 109 -14.53 14.15 -12.70
N ASN A 110 -13.85 13.93 -13.84
CA ASN A 110 -14.33 14.27 -15.17
C ASN A 110 -15.05 13.11 -15.88
N GLY A 111 -15.39 12.03 -15.16
CA GLY A 111 -16.17 10.90 -15.67
C GLY A 111 -15.37 9.79 -16.35
N PHE A 112 -14.03 9.83 -16.31
CA PHE A 112 -13.19 8.76 -16.84
C PHE A 112 -12.83 7.73 -15.76
N GLU A 113 -13.39 6.52 -15.87
CA GLU A 113 -13.22 5.45 -14.87
C GLU A 113 -12.40 4.24 -15.38
N GLU A 114 -11.89 4.28 -16.62
CA GLU A 114 -11.10 3.18 -17.22
C GLU A 114 -9.61 3.19 -16.82
N GLY A 115 -9.20 4.05 -15.90
CA GLY A 115 -7.82 4.15 -15.42
C GLY A 115 -7.55 3.27 -14.19
N ASP A 116 -6.35 2.69 -14.09
CA ASP A 116 -5.89 1.92 -12.94
C ASP A 116 -4.42 2.25 -12.61
N LEU A 117 -3.97 1.92 -11.39
CA LEU A 117 -2.55 1.94 -11.03
C LEU A 117 -1.93 0.58 -11.34
N LEU A 118 -0.84 0.63 -12.11
CA LEU A 118 0.07 -0.48 -12.34
C LEU A 118 1.31 -0.28 -11.48
N PHE A 119 1.86 -1.37 -10.96
CA PHE A 119 3.02 -1.32 -10.08
C PHE A 119 4.20 -2.12 -10.64
N SER A 120 5.38 -1.52 -10.57
CA SER A 120 6.66 -2.20 -10.71
C SER A 120 7.47 -2.07 -9.43
N TYR A 121 8.44 -2.96 -9.26
CA TYR A 121 9.21 -3.07 -8.03
C TYR A 121 10.70 -2.97 -8.33
N LEU A 122 11.28 -1.82 -7.99
CA LEU A 122 12.69 -1.54 -8.19
C LEU A 122 13.52 -2.03 -7.01
N CYS A 123 14.66 -2.68 -7.28
CA CYS A 123 15.66 -2.94 -6.25
C CYS A 123 16.57 -1.73 -6.09
N LYS A 124 16.51 -1.04 -4.95
CA LYS A 124 17.38 0.09 -4.59
C LYS A 124 18.88 -0.21 -4.67
N LYS A 125 19.29 -1.48 -4.49
CA LYS A 125 20.70 -1.91 -4.52
C LYS A 125 21.24 -2.17 -5.93
N CYS A 126 20.56 -3.01 -6.73
CA CYS A 126 21.05 -3.40 -8.06
C CYS A 126 20.28 -2.75 -9.22
N LYS A 127 19.31 -1.88 -8.93
CA LYS A 127 18.50 -1.12 -9.89
C LYS A 127 17.72 -1.97 -10.90
N GLN A 128 17.48 -3.25 -10.59
CA GLN A 128 16.63 -4.11 -11.41
C GLN A 128 15.18 -3.95 -11.01
N SER A 129 14.30 -3.83 -12.00
CA SER A 129 12.85 -3.74 -11.82
C SER A 129 12.18 -5.10 -12.06
N PHE A 130 11.18 -5.41 -11.26
CA PHE A 130 10.42 -6.66 -11.30
C PHE A 130 8.92 -6.38 -11.40
N PRO A 131 8.14 -7.24 -12.07
CA PRO A 131 6.68 -7.10 -12.15
C PRO A 131 5.96 -7.53 -10.86
N ILE A 132 6.67 -8.16 -9.92
CA ILE A 132 6.10 -8.69 -8.67
C ILE A 132 6.98 -8.25 -7.50
N GLY A 133 6.33 -7.84 -6.39
CA GLY A 133 7.01 -7.39 -5.19
C GLY A 133 7.84 -8.50 -4.53
N PHE A 134 8.96 -8.11 -3.93
CA PHE A 134 9.90 -9.05 -3.32
C PHE A 134 10.36 -8.59 -1.94
N LYS A 135 10.63 -9.56 -1.05
CA LYS A 135 11.31 -9.32 0.25
C LYS A 135 12.83 -9.36 0.12
N ARG A 136 13.31 -10.25 -0.76
CA ARG A 136 14.70 -10.42 -1.13
C ARG A 136 14.81 -10.27 -2.63
N CYS A 137 15.68 -9.39 -3.10
CA CYS A 137 15.88 -9.14 -4.53
C CYS A 137 16.26 -10.44 -5.25
N PRO A 138 15.51 -10.87 -6.29
CA PRO A 138 15.84 -12.07 -7.05
C PRO A 138 17.19 -12.00 -7.77
N ASN A 139 17.66 -10.79 -8.09
CA ASN A 139 18.93 -10.59 -8.81
C ASN A 139 20.16 -10.52 -7.89
N CYS A 140 20.12 -9.70 -6.83
CA CYS A 140 21.31 -9.42 -6.00
C CYS A 140 21.20 -9.90 -4.55
N MET A 141 20.11 -10.58 -4.19
CA MET A 141 19.85 -11.14 -2.86
C MET A 141 19.80 -10.14 -1.70
N ALA A 142 19.78 -8.83 -2.00
CA ALA A 142 19.55 -7.79 -1.01
C ALA A 142 18.18 -7.94 -0.36
N ILE A 143 18.10 -7.70 0.95
CA ILE A 143 16.86 -7.69 1.72
C ILE A 143 16.45 -6.22 1.93
N HIS A 144 15.16 -5.94 2.03
CA HIS A 144 14.62 -4.59 2.31
C HIS A 144 15.04 -3.53 1.28
N SER A 145 15.29 -3.98 0.05
CA SER A 145 15.73 -3.12 -1.04
C SER A 145 14.62 -2.81 -2.03
N VAL A 146 13.39 -3.24 -1.80
CA VAL A 146 12.27 -2.94 -2.71
C VAL A 146 11.86 -1.48 -2.60
N GLU A 147 11.56 -0.88 -3.75
CA GLU A 147 10.93 0.41 -3.93
C GLU A 147 9.75 0.21 -4.88
N VAL A 148 8.60 0.77 -4.51
CA VAL A 148 7.36 0.67 -5.28
C VAL A 148 7.34 1.81 -6.29
N GLU A 149 7.08 1.49 -7.54
CA GLU A 149 6.90 2.45 -8.61
C GLU A 149 5.49 2.30 -9.18
N GLU A 150 4.73 3.40 -9.14
CA GLU A 150 3.38 3.50 -9.68
C GLU A 150 3.37 4.08 -11.10
N ASN A 151 2.51 3.53 -11.95
CA ASN A 151 2.22 4.05 -13.30
C ASN A 151 0.71 4.00 -13.56
N ILE A 152 0.22 4.90 -14.42
CA ILE A 152 -1.17 4.86 -14.88
C ILE A 152 -1.27 3.87 -16.03
N GLY A 153 -2.26 2.98 -15.97
CA GLY A 153 -2.59 2.05 -17.05
C GLY A 153 -4.09 1.97 -17.29
N LYS A 154 -4.48 1.20 -18.32
CA LYS A 154 -5.87 0.86 -18.55
C LYS A 154 -6.31 -0.20 -17.54
N ALA A 155 -7.49 -0.02 -16.95
CA ALA A 155 -8.15 -1.04 -16.16
C ALA A 155 -8.37 -2.27 -17.04
N SER A 156 -7.72 -3.39 -16.69
CA SER A 156 -7.98 -4.67 -17.35
C SER A 156 -9.16 -5.34 -16.65
N PRO A 157 -10.09 -5.98 -17.40
CA PRO A 157 -11.06 -6.87 -16.78
C PRO A 157 -10.28 -7.90 -15.97
N LYS A 158 -10.54 -7.99 -14.67
CA LYS A 158 -9.94 -9.00 -13.79
C LYS A 158 -10.36 -10.39 -14.26
N THR A 159 -9.65 -10.96 -15.22
CA THR A 159 -9.69 -12.39 -15.45
C THR A 159 -9.02 -13.04 -14.24
N ASN A 160 -9.79 -13.82 -13.48
CA ASN A 160 -9.35 -14.64 -12.35
C ASN A 160 -8.38 -15.76 -12.80
N TYR A 161 -7.31 -15.43 -13.52
CA TYR A 161 -6.20 -16.35 -13.71
C TYR A 161 -5.31 -16.26 -12.48
N SER A 162 -5.64 -17.07 -11.48
CA SER A 162 -4.65 -17.52 -10.50
C SER A 162 -3.51 -18.15 -11.29
N LEU A 163 -2.37 -17.46 -11.39
CA LEU A 163 -1.10 -18.07 -11.81
C LEU A 163 -0.31 -18.53 -10.58
N LEU A 164 -1.03 -19.05 -9.59
CA LEU A 164 -0.53 -19.89 -8.51
C LEU A 164 -1.13 -21.28 -8.68
#